data_AF-A0A523AGT5-F1
#
_entry.id   AF-A0A523AGT5-F1
#
_cell.length_a   1.000
_cell.length_b   1.000
_cell.length_c   1.000
_cell.angle_alpha   90.00
_cell.angle_beta   90.00
_cell.angle_gamma   90.00
#
_symmetry.space_group_name_H-M   'P 1'
#
loop_
_entity.id
_entity.type
_entity.pdbx_description
1 polymer ?
#
loop_
_entity_poly.entity_id
_entity_poly.type
_entity_poly.pdbx_seq_one_letter_code
_entity_poly.pdbx_strand_id
1 'polypeptide(L)'
;MIEEEILDILAEFGPLSSQEIEKELQNRGFSITSRTVRYHLKKLEQRGLVNKGNHGKSQITLEGIDFLKGLKAFERLGEFSERIEINVYSSDFDIYRMKGKVPTNLAIIKKEEFEKCVEVLAEMEDFPFIIHNGVFFADEGEEINGKKIPNGHFGIATISNTFYDVLLKSAGINTYPEYAALLRVENMVPSRIMELISYVGTTMSPGWLLLRSGLTSVSSVLKNGSGVIISAVRSFSRYAIDIALRTVETASSRGFRGVLAVLHPSDRRFSLPFGKRARIIISAGLNHLAPIHEMGIDMEIRVNEVLIEFSKFKPISTIK
;
A
#
# COMPACT_ATOMS: atom_id res chain seq x y z
N MET A 1 -22.68 -17.66 8.38
CA MET A 1 -22.42 -19.12 8.43
C MET A 1 -22.56 -19.80 7.07
N ILE A 2 -23.65 -20.50 6.67
CA ILE A 2 -23.62 -21.25 5.38
C ILE A 2 -23.46 -20.36 4.13
N GLU A 3 -24.22 -19.27 4.02
CA GLU A 3 -24.12 -18.38 2.85
C GLU A 3 -22.75 -17.68 2.75
N GLU A 4 -22.17 -17.36 3.90
CA GLU A 4 -20.82 -16.81 4.02
C GLU A 4 -19.75 -17.83 3.61
N GLU A 5 -19.87 -19.07 4.10
CA GLU A 5 -18.93 -20.15 3.74
C GLU A 5 -18.99 -20.49 2.23
N ILE A 6 -20.19 -20.43 1.63
CA ILE A 6 -20.33 -20.58 0.17
C ILE A 6 -19.60 -19.46 -0.57
N LEU A 7 -19.69 -18.22 -0.08
CA LEU A 7 -18.96 -17.09 -0.68
C LEU A 7 -17.44 -17.27 -0.50
N ASP A 8 -16.96 -17.72 0.66
CA ASP A 8 -15.54 -18.02 0.89
C ASP A 8 -15.00 -19.07 -0.07
N ILE A 9 -15.71 -20.19 -0.22
CA ILE A 9 -15.31 -21.26 -1.14
C ILE A 9 -15.23 -20.74 -2.58
N LEU A 10 -16.21 -19.94 -3.01
CA LEU A 10 -16.21 -19.34 -4.35
C LEU A 10 -15.09 -18.30 -4.52
N ALA A 11 -14.73 -17.57 -3.46
CA ALA A 11 -13.63 -16.61 -3.48
C ALA A 11 -12.26 -17.30 -3.57
N GLU A 12 -12.10 -18.46 -2.91
CA GLU A 12 -10.85 -19.21 -2.86
C GLU A 12 -10.62 -20.07 -4.12
N PHE A 13 -11.65 -20.78 -4.58
CA PHE A 13 -11.52 -21.77 -5.65
C PHE A 13 -12.07 -21.30 -7.01
N GLY A 14 -12.66 -20.10 -7.06
CA GLY A 14 -13.28 -19.57 -8.27
C GLY A 14 -14.62 -20.23 -8.60
N PRO A 15 -15.01 -20.29 -9.90
CA PRO A 15 -16.33 -20.79 -10.28
C PRO A 15 -16.52 -22.30 -10.00
N LEU A 16 -17.53 -22.64 -9.20
CA LEU A 16 -17.83 -24.02 -8.80
C LEU A 16 -19.31 -24.40 -9.01
N SER A 17 -19.57 -25.68 -9.25
CA SER A 17 -20.90 -26.29 -9.22
C SER A 17 -21.39 -26.52 -7.79
N SER A 18 -22.70 -26.74 -7.61
CA SER A 18 -23.26 -27.03 -6.29
C SER A 18 -22.74 -28.32 -5.65
N GLN A 19 -22.26 -29.28 -6.43
CA GLN A 19 -21.66 -30.52 -5.93
C GLN A 19 -20.21 -30.30 -5.47
N GLU A 20 -19.44 -29.50 -6.20
CA GLU A 20 -18.09 -29.08 -5.79
C GLU A 20 -18.16 -28.26 -4.49
N ILE A 21 -19.10 -27.32 -4.39
CA ILE A 21 -19.31 -26.52 -3.17
C ILE A 21 -19.76 -27.40 -2.00
N GLU A 22 -20.66 -28.37 -2.22
CA GLU A 22 -21.05 -29.35 -1.19
C GLU A 22 -19.83 -30.09 -0.63
N LYS A 23 -18.93 -30.56 -1.51
CA LYS A 23 -17.72 -31.27 -1.10
C LYS A 23 -16.81 -30.38 -0.25
N GLU A 24 -16.60 -29.13 -0.66
CA GLU A 24 -15.76 -28.21 0.11
C GLU A 24 -16.40 -27.82 1.45
N LEU A 25 -17.73 -27.69 1.50
CA LEU A 25 -18.44 -27.48 2.77
C LEU A 25 -18.30 -28.68 3.71
N GLN A 26 -18.37 -29.90 3.19
CA GLN A 26 -18.13 -31.12 3.98
C GLN A 26 -16.69 -31.19 4.51
N ASN A 27 -15.70 -30.81 3.70
CA ASN A 27 -14.30 -30.70 4.13
C ASN A 27 -14.13 -29.70 5.29
N ARG A 28 -14.95 -28.65 5.33
CA ARG A 28 -14.98 -27.64 6.40
C ARG A 28 -15.90 -28.00 7.57
N GLY A 29 -16.45 -29.22 7.61
CA GLY A 29 -17.27 -29.72 8.71
C GLY A 29 -18.77 -29.42 8.59
N PHE A 30 -19.23 -28.89 7.46
CA PHE A 30 -20.66 -28.64 7.20
C PHE A 30 -21.31 -29.82 6.48
N SER A 31 -22.23 -30.51 7.17
CA SER A 31 -23.01 -31.61 6.57
C SER A 31 -24.26 -31.08 5.85
N ILE A 32 -24.09 -30.53 4.63
CA ILE A 32 -25.19 -30.08 3.79
C ILE A 32 -25.18 -30.73 2.40
N THR A 33 -26.34 -30.80 1.76
CA THR A 33 -26.48 -31.41 0.43
C THR A 33 -26.40 -30.37 -0.69
N SER A 34 -26.07 -30.79 -1.91
CA SER A 34 -26.11 -29.93 -3.12
C SER A 34 -27.49 -29.32 -3.39
N ARG A 35 -28.59 -29.93 -2.91
CA ARG A 35 -29.93 -29.33 -2.96
C ARG A 35 -30.02 -28.10 -2.04
N THR A 36 -29.49 -28.20 -0.83
CA THR A 36 -29.41 -27.09 0.13
C THR A 36 -28.45 -26.00 -0.36
N VAL A 37 -27.31 -26.38 -0.94
CA VAL A 37 -26.37 -25.44 -1.58
C VAL A 37 -27.08 -24.64 -2.66
N ARG A 38 -27.82 -25.28 -3.58
CA ARG A 38 -28.60 -24.60 -4.63
C ARG A 38 -29.63 -23.60 -4.07
N TYR A 39 -30.24 -23.91 -2.93
CA TYR A 39 -31.17 -22.99 -2.27
C TYR A 39 -30.46 -21.71 -1.79
N HIS A 40 -29.29 -21.84 -1.16
CA HIS A 40 -28.50 -20.67 -0.73
C HIS A 40 -27.91 -19.89 -1.91
N LEU A 41 -27.40 -20.58 -2.93
CA LEU A 41 -26.91 -19.94 -4.16
C LEU A 41 -28.00 -19.08 -4.82
N LYS A 42 -29.26 -19.56 -4.85
CA LYS A 42 -30.38 -18.76 -5.40
C LYS A 42 -30.64 -17.49 -4.58
N LYS A 43 -30.51 -17.53 -3.26
CA LYS A 43 -30.63 -16.34 -2.40
C LYS A 43 -29.49 -15.36 -2.61
N LEU A 44 -28.26 -15.87 -2.71
CA LEU A 44 -27.06 -15.07 -2.98
C LEU A 44 -27.16 -14.41 -4.37
N GLU A 45 -27.68 -15.12 -5.36
CA GLU A 45 -27.95 -14.61 -6.72
C GLU A 45 -29.02 -13.51 -6.71
N GLN A 46 -30.12 -13.69 -5.96
CA GLN A 46 -31.14 -12.65 -5.78
C GLN A 46 -30.61 -11.37 -5.12
N ARG A 47 -29.52 -11.49 -4.34
CA ARG A 47 -28.83 -10.38 -3.68
C ARG A 47 -27.67 -9.81 -4.51
N GLY A 48 -27.43 -10.30 -5.73
CA GLY A 48 -26.33 -9.85 -6.59
C GLY A 48 -24.93 -10.33 -6.18
N LEU A 49 -24.80 -11.16 -5.14
CA LEU A 49 -23.50 -11.57 -4.57
C LEU A 49 -22.84 -12.73 -5.33
N VAL A 50 -23.63 -13.48 -6.08
CA VAL A 50 -23.20 -14.61 -6.91
C VAL A 50 -23.91 -14.51 -8.25
N ASN A 51 -23.24 -14.89 -9.34
CA ASN A 51 -23.86 -15.07 -10.64
C ASN A 51 -23.60 -16.49 -11.18
N LYS A 52 -24.31 -16.87 -12.24
CA LYS A 52 -23.97 -18.07 -13.00
C LYS A 52 -22.89 -17.73 -14.02
N GLY A 53 -21.72 -18.31 -13.85
CA GLY A 53 -20.66 -18.31 -14.84
C GLY A 53 -20.91 -19.31 -15.98
N ASN A 54 -19.90 -19.47 -16.84
CA ASN A 54 -19.94 -20.40 -17.96
C ASN A 54 -20.18 -21.85 -17.48
N HIS A 55 -20.92 -22.63 -18.25
CA HIS A 55 -21.26 -24.04 -17.97
C HIS A 55 -22.11 -24.27 -16.70
N GLY A 56 -22.81 -23.24 -16.20
CA GLY A 56 -23.75 -23.39 -15.09
C GLY A 56 -23.13 -23.46 -13.70
N LYS A 57 -21.82 -23.18 -13.59
CA LYS A 57 -21.13 -23.00 -12.31
C LYS A 57 -21.49 -21.64 -11.70
N SER A 58 -21.52 -21.56 -10.39
CA SER A 58 -21.71 -20.31 -9.65
C SER A 58 -20.36 -19.62 -9.46
N GLN A 59 -20.34 -18.30 -9.56
CA GLN A 59 -19.17 -17.47 -9.35
C GLN A 59 -19.53 -16.27 -8.47
N ILE A 60 -18.66 -15.94 -7.52
CA ILE A 60 -18.85 -14.76 -6.67
C ILE A 60 -18.68 -13.47 -7.50
N THR A 61 -19.53 -12.49 -7.26
CA THR A 61 -19.43 -11.18 -7.91
C THR A 61 -18.47 -10.26 -7.15
N LEU A 62 -18.12 -9.09 -7.72
CA LEU A 62 -17.38 -8.06 -6.98
C LEU A 62 -18.14 -7.60 -5.73
N GLU A 63 -19.45 -7.43 -5.84
CA GLU A 63 -20.33 -7.11 -4.69
C GLU A 63 -20.32 -8.24 -3.65
N GLY A 64 -20.29 -9.51 -4.08
CA GLY A 64 -20.12 -10.67 -3.22
C GLY A 64 -18.80 -10.66 -2.46
N ILE A 65 -17.70 -10.35 -3.14
CA ILE A 65 -16.37 -10.22 -2.54
C ILE A 65 -16.36 -9.10 -1.51
N ASP A 66 -16.95 -7.94 -1.82
CA ASP A 66 -16.98 -6.80 -0.90
C ASP A 66 -17.89 -7.06 0.31
N PHE A 67 -19.02 -7.74 0.09
CA PHE A 67 -19.89 -8.22 1.17
C PHE A 67 -19.14 -9.17 2.11
N LEU A 68 -18.43 -10.16 1.56
CA LEU A 68 -17.64 -11.12 2.33
C LEU A 68 -16.50 -10.44 3.11
N LYS A 69 -15.78 -9.52 2.49
CA LYS A 69 -14.75 -8.69 3.15
C LYS A 69 -15.29 -7.91 4.35
N GLY A 70 -16.55 -7.46 4.27
CA GLY A 70 -17.23 -6.74 5.34
C GLY A 70 -17.60 -7.63 6.53
N LEU A 71 -18.04 -8.87 6.27
CA LEU A 71 -18.31 -9.86 7.32
C LEU A 71 -17.04 -10.23 8.11
N LYS A 72 -15.91 -10.29 7.41
CA LYS A 72 -14.63 -10.78 7.94
C LYS A 72 -13.66 -9.67 8.36
N ALA A 73 -14.18 -8.49 8.71
CA ALA A 73 -13.33 -7.36 9.06
C ALA A 73 -12.36 -7.68 10.23
N PHE A 74 -12.82 -8.45 11.24
CA PHE A 74 -11.97 -8.85 12.37
C PHE A 74 -10.88 -9.85 11.98
N GLU A 75 -11.17 -10.78 11.06
CA GLU A 75 -10.19 -11.76 10.57
C GLU A 75 -9.08 -11.11 9.74
N ARG A 76 -9.36 -9.93 9.16
CA ARG A 76 -8.43 -9.15 8.34
C ARG A 76 -7.57 -8.19 9.15
N LEU A 77 -7.70 -8.16 10.47
CA LEU A 77 -6.87 -7.31 11.31
C LEU A 77 -5.40 -7.72 11.15
N GLY A 78 -4.56 -6.75 10.76
CA GLY A 78 -3.13 -7.00 10.53
C GLY A 78 -2.77 -7.35 9.09
N GLU A 79 -3.75 -7.56 8.19
CA GLU A 79 -3.53 -7.91 6.77
C GLU A 79 -2.58 -6.91 6.08
N PHE A 80 -2.66 -5.62 6.43
CA PHE A 80 -1.75 -4.62 5.86
C PHE A 80 -0.30 -4.75 6.36
N SER A 81 -0.10 -5.19 7.60
CA SER A 81 1.24 -5.46 8.14
C SER A 81 1.84 -6.70 7.49
N GLU A 82 1.05 -7.77 7.32
CA GLU A 82 1.44 -8.96 6.56
C GLU A 82 1.81 -8.61 5.11
N ARG A 83 1.07 -7.68 4.49
CA ARG A 83 1.37 -7.18 3.15
C ARG A 83 2.72 -6.49 3.04
N ILE A 84 3.10 -5.72 4.06
CA ILE A 84 4.44 -5.13 4.14
C ILE A 84 5.48 -6.23 4.26
N GLU A 85 5.23 -7.22 5.13
CA GLU A 85 6.15 -8.33 5.36
C GLU A 85 6.40 -9.15 4.09
N ILE A 86 5.35 -9.55 3.37
CA ILE A 86 5.49 -10.31 2.12
C ILE A 86 6.19 -9.51 1.02
N ASN A 87 5.99 -8.19 0.95
CA ASN A 87 6.75 -7.33 0.03
C ASN A 87 8.23 -7.29 0.39
N VAL A 88 8.56 -7.24 1.67
CA VAL A 88 9.95 -7.28 2.15
C VAL A 88 10.62 -8.63 1.84
N TYR A 89 9.86 -9.73 1.75
CA TYR A 89 10.37 -11.02 1.29
C TYR A 89 10.46 -11.15 -0.24
N SER A 90 9.51 -10.56 -0.95
CA SER A 90 9.35 -10.74 -2.40
C SER A 90 10.12 -9.71 -3.23
N SER A 91 10.54 -8.61 -2.61
CA SER A 91 11.40 -7.58 -3.22
C SER A 91 12.85 -8.06 -3.27
N ASP A 92 13.45 -8.05 -4.45
CA ASP A 92 14.83 -8.49 -4.71
C ASP A 92 15.78 -7.33 -5.10
N PHE A 93 15.36 -6.09 -4.82
CA PHE A 93 16.14 -4.90 -5.12
C PHE A 93 17.52 -4.88 -4.44
N ASP A 94 18.56 -4.68 -5.25
CA ASP A 94 19.95 -4.50 -4.84
C ASP A 94 20.37 -3.03 -5.06
N ILE A 95 20.61 -2.32 -3.96
CA ILE A 95 21.00 -0.89 -3.97
C ILE A 95 22.37 -0.64 -4.63
N TYR A 96 23.27 -1.62 -4.62
CA TYR A 96 24.59 -1.47 -5.22
C TYR A 96 24.52 -1.62 -6.74
N ARG A 97 23.68 -2.55 -7.22
CA ARG A 97 23.44 -2.78 -8.65
C ARG A 97 22.36 -1.90 -9.26
N MET A 98 21.53 -1.25 -8.42
CA MET A 98 20.35 -0.47 -8.82
C MET A 98 19.40 -1.29 -9.70
N LYS A 99 19.14 -2.55 -9.32
CA LYS A 99 18.33 -3.51 -10.08
C LYS A 99 17.46 -4.35 -9.15
N GLY A 100 16.39 -4.89 -9.70
CA GLY A 100 15.40 -5.70 -9.00
C GLY A 100 14.10 -4.93 -8.78
N LYS A 101 13.11 -5.62 -8.24
CA LYS A 101 11.77 -5.13 -7.99
C LYS A 101 11.71 -4.38 -6.68
N VAL A 102 10.99 -3.27 -6.68
CA VAL A 102 10.74 -2.44 -5.49
C VAL A 102 9.25 -2.41 -5.15
N PRO A 103 8.87 -2.29 -3.87
CA PRO A 103 7.49 -2.10 -3.46
C PRO A 103 6.97 -0.72 -3.88
N THR A 104 5.71 -0.66 -4.33
CA THR A 104 5.13 0.54 -4.93
C THR A 104 3.78 0.91 -4.35
N ASN A 105 3.39 2.18 -4.53
CA ASN A 105 2.01 2.62 -4.51
C ASN A 105 1.58 2.83 -5.96
N LEU A 106 0.44 2.25 -6.34
CA LEU A 106 -0.14 2.44 -7.68
C LEU A 106 -1.43 3.25 -7.54
N ALA A 107 -1.46 4.47 -8.07
CA ALA A 107 -2.67 5.24 -8.25
C ALA A 107 -3.28 4.95 -9.62
N ILE A 108 -4.59 4.72 -9.67
CA ILE A 108 -5.36 4.56 -10.91
C ILE A 108 -6.25 5.79 -11.04
N ILE A 109 -6.12 6.50 -12.16
CA ILE A 109 -6.70 7.82 -12.38
C ILE A 109 -7.32 7.85 -13.79
N LYS A 110 -8.38 8.63 -13.98
CA LYS A 110 -8.98 8.82 -15.31
C LYS A 110 -8.01 9.52 -16.27
N LYS A 111 -7.98 9.07 -17.53
CA LYS A 111 -7.07 9.61 -18.57
C LYS A 111 -7.19 11.11 -18.80
N GLU A 112 -8.36 11.69 -18.60
CA GLU A 112 -8.60 13.14 -18.73
C GLU A 112 -7.76 14.00 -17.77
N GLU A 113 -7.25 13.42 -16.67
CA GLU A 113 -6.43 14.12 -15.68
C GLU A 113 -4.91 13.95 -15.91
N PHE A 114 -4.49 13.27 -16.99
CA PHE A 114 -3.09 12.90 -17.23
C PHE A 114 -2.14 14.10 -17.20
N GLU A 115 -2.41 15.13 -18.00
CA GLU A 115 -1.55 16.32 -18.10
C GLU A 115 -1.38 17.03 -16.75
N LYS A 116 -2.47 17.22 -16.01
CA LYS A 116 -2.42 17.83 -14.68
C LYS A 116 -1.58 17.00 -13.70
N CYS A 117 -1.69 15.68 -13.77
CA CYS A 117 -0.88 14.79 -12.93
C CYS A 117 0.61 14.90 -13.27
N VAL A 118 0.97 14.99 -14.55
CA VAL A 118 2.36 15.15 -15.00
C VAL A 118 2.94 16.48 -14.50
N GLU A 119 2.19 17.59 -14.63
CA GLU A 119 2.60 18.91 -14.12
C GLU A 119 2.89 18.87 -12.62
N VAL A 120 1.99 18.27 -11.83
CA VAL A 120 2.16 18.15 -10.38
C VAL A 120 3.36 17.30 -10.00
N LEU A 121 3.58 16.17 -10.69
CA LEU A 121 4.74 15.31 -10.45
C LEU A 121 6.05 15.98 -10.85
N ALA A 122 6.04 16.86 -11.86
CA ALA A 122 7.20 17.65 -12.25
C ALA A 122 7.65 18.60 -11.12
N GLU A 123 6.71 19.24 -10.42
CA GLU A 123 7.04 20.08 -9.26
C GLU A 123 7.68 19.27 -8.11
N MET A 124 7.45 17.95 -8.05
CA MET A 124 7.91 17.08 -6.96
C MET A 124 9.32 16.51 -7.16
N GLU A 125 9.97 16.74 -8.30
CA GLU A 125 11.25 16.10 -8.67
C GLU A 125 12.35 16.27 -7.60
N ASP A 126 12.45 17.48 -7.02
CA ASP A 126 13.42 17.82 -5.97
C ASP A 126 12.85 17.85 -4.55
N PHE A 127 11.61 17.40 -4.38
CA PHE A 127 11.00 17.36 -3.05
C PHE A 127 11.76 16.39 -2.14
N PRO A 128 12.24 16.80 -0.95
CA PRO A 128 13.06 15.93 -0.08
C PRO A 128 12.22 14.88 0.65
N PHE A 129 10.89 15.04 0.67
CA PHE A 129 9.97 14.18 1.39
C PHE A 129 9.29 13.13 0.49
N ILE A 130 9.89 12.78 -0.65
CA ILE A 130 9.57 11.54 -1.40
C ILE A 130 10.68 10.51 -1.21
N ILE A 131 10.41 9.25 -1.56
CA ILE A 131 11.41 8.17 -1.50
C ILE A 131 12.39 8.27 -2.67
N HIS A 132 11.90 8.54 -3.87
CA HIS A 132 12.66 8.63 -5.10
C HIS A 132 11.84 9.42 -6.13
N ASN A 133 12.50 10.16 -7.03
CA ASN A 133 11.84 11.01 -8.03
C ASN A 133 11.34 10.24 -9.27
N GLY A 134 11.84 9.03 -9.49
CA GLY A 134 11.38 8.16 -10.56
C GLY A 134 9.91 7.75 -10.38
N VAL A 135 9.16 7.83 -11.46
CA VAL A 135 7.76 7.39 -11.59
C VAL A 135 7.63 6.37 -12.72
N PHE A 136 6.64 5.49 -12.62
CA PHE A 136 6.28 4.57 -13.69
C PHE A 136 4.82 4.80 -14.08
N PHE A 137 4.57 4.98 -15.38
CA PHE A 137 3.23 5.11 -15.93
C PHE A 137 2.82 3.79 -16.57
N ALA A 138 1.56 3.40 -16.38
CA ALA A 138 0.95 2.29 -17.06
C ALA A 138 -0.28 2.77 -17.83
N ASP A 139 -0.42 2.33 -19.07
CA ASP A 139 -1.57 2.71 -19.90
C ASP A 139 -2.76 1.77 -19.67
N GLU A 140 -3.92 2.19 -20.14
CA GLU A 140 -5.13 1.40 -20.21
C GLU A 140 -4.89 0.00 -20.76
N GLY A 141 -5.40 -0.99 -20.03
CA GLY A 141 -5.27 -2.39 -20.42
C GLY A 141 -3.93 -3.03 -20.10
N GLU A 142 -2.90 -2.25 -19.72
CA GLU A 142 -1.64 -2.80 -19.20
C GLU A 142 -1.89 -3.56 -17.89
N GLU A 143 -1.17 -4.66 -17.70
CA GLU A 143 -1.23 -5.48 -16.50
C GLU A 143 0.08 -5.40 -15.71
N ILE A 144 -0.03 -5.10 -14.41
CA ILE A 144 1.11 -5.02 -13.50
C ILE A 144 0.86 -6.01 -12.36
N ASN A 145 1.63 -7.10 -12.30
CA ASN A 145 1.50 -8.18 -11.31
C ASN A 145 0.06 -8.67 -11.10
N GLY A 146 -0.66 -8.98 -12.18
CA GLY A 146 -2.05 -9.45 -12.12
C GLY A 146 -3.09 -8.34 -11.92
N LYS A 147 -2.68 -7.07 -11.92
CA LYS A 147 -3.56 -5.91 -11.78
C LYS A 147 -3.65 -5.18 -13.11
N LYS A 148 -4.80 -5.30 -13.78
CA LYS A 148 -5.07 -4.61 -15.05
C LYS A 148 -5.53 -3.17 -14.80
N ILE A 149 -5.02 -2.23 -15.59
CA ILE A 149 -5.52 -0.84 -15.63
C ILE A 149 -6.87 -0.81 -16.35
N PRO A 150 -7.94 -0.29 -15.72
CA PRO A 150 -9.27 -0.24 -16.33
C PRO A 150 -9.34 0.60 -17.59
N ASN A 151 -10.38 0.36 -18.39
CA ASN A 151 -10.63 1.19 -19.57
C ASN A 151 -10.89 2.66 -19.19
N GLY A 152 -10.39 3.61 -19.98
CA GLY A 152 -10.45 5.04 -19.71
C GLY A 152 -9.57 5.55 -18.56
N HIS A 153 -8.71 4.70 -17.99
CA HIS A 153 -7.81 5.04 -16.89
C HIS A 153 -6.34 4.84 -17.26
N PHE A 154 -5.45 5.46 -16.50
CA PHE A 154 -4.02 5.22 -16.51
C PHE A 154 -3.52 4.99 -15.07
N GLY A 155 -2.35 4.36 -14.94
CA GLY A 155 -1.70 4.09 -13.67
C GLY A 155 -0.48 4.97 -13.45
N ILE A 156 -0.29 5.47 -12.22
CA ILE A 156 0.94 6.10 -11.75
C ILE A 156 1.50 5.29 -10.59
N ALA A 157 2.69 4.73 -10.74
CA ALA A 157 3.38 4.03 -9.67
C ALA A 157 4.53 4.86 -9.10
N THR A 158 4.57 4.96 -7.77
CA THR A 158 5.65 5.60 -7.00
C THR A 158 6.24 4.61 -6.01
N ILE A 159 7.51 4.79 -5.64
CA ILE A 159 8.18 3.88 -4.71
C ILE A 159 7.59 4.04 -3.29
N SER A 160 7.18 2.92 -2.70
CA SER A 160 6.66 2.86 -1.34
C SER A 160 7.78 3.03 -0.31
N ASN A 161 7.48 3.58 0.87
CA ASN A 161 8.43 3.65 1.97
C ASN A 161 8.80 2.26 2.55
N THR A 162 8.06 1.21 2.16
CA THR A 162 8.46 -0.20 2.41
C THR A 162 9.80 -0.55 1.75
N PHE A 163 10.23 0.25 0.77
CA PHE A 163 11.59 0.18 0.21
C PHE A 163 12.69 0.21 1.29
N TYR A 164 12.54 1.04 2.32
CA TYR A 164 13.53 1.08 3.40
C TYR A 164 13.48 -0.16 4.30
N ASP A 165 12.32 -0.80 4.45
CA ASP A 165 12.22 -2.08 5.14
C ASP A 165 13.00 -3.17 4.37
N VAL A 166 12.95 -3.16 3.03
CA VAL A 166 13.76 -4.03 2.15
C VAL A 166 15.26 -3.78 2.34
N LEU A 167 15.70 -2.52 2.26
CA LEU A 167 17.12 -2.17 2.40
C LEU A 167 17.69 -2.54 3.77
N LEU A 168 16.95 -2.23 4.84
CA LEU A 168 17.38 -2.52 6.20
C LEU A 168 17.45 -4.03 6.43
N LYS A 169 16.51 -4.81 5.90
CA LYS A 169 16.58 -6.28 5.93
C LYS A 169 17.82 -6.80 5.20
N SER A 170 18.13 -6.30 4.01
CA SER A 170 19.34 -6.69 3.27
C SER A 170 20.63 -6.36 4.03
N ALA A 171 20.60 -5.37 4.92
CA ALA A 171 21.68 -5.05 5.86
C ALA A 171 21.65 -5.85 7.17
N GLY A 172 20.75 -6.84 7.30
CA GLY A 172 20.60 -7.68 8.49
C GLY A 172 19.75 -7.06 9.61
N ILE A 173 18.95 -6.03 9.32
CA ILE A 173 18.12 -5.34 10.31
C ILE A 173 16.64 -5.66 10.07
N ASN A 174 16.02 -6.33 11.05
CA ASN A 174 14.58 -6.50 11.07
C ASN A 174 13.88 -5.25 11.61
N THR A 175 13.04 -4.64 10.77
CA THR A 175 12.17 -3.53 11.11
C THR A 175 10.75 -4.00 11.38
N TYR A 176 10.03 -3.25 12.22
CA TYR A 176 8.63 -3.50 12.55
C TYR A 176 7.82 -2.24 12.25
N PRO A 177 6.73 -2.32 11.48
CA PRO A 177 5.85 -1.20 11.23
C PRO A 177 5.02 -0.87 12.48
N GLU A 178 5.31 0.28 13.10
CA GLU A 178 4.64 0.70 14.35
C GLU A 178 3.42 1.59 14.03
N TYR A 179 3.68 2.74 13.38
CA TYR A 179 2.65 3.77 13.16
C TYR A 179 2.80 4.46 11.80
N ALA A 180 1.69 4.80 11.16
CA ALA A 180 1.66 5.88 10.18
C ALA A 180 1.28 7.16 10.91
N ALA A 181 1.82 8.30 10.47
CA ALA A 181 1.68 9.55 11.19
C ALA A 181 1.50 10.74 10.26
N LEU A 182 0.72 11.73 10.69
CA LEU A 182 0.78 13.07 10.11
C LEU A 182 1.91 13.84 10.79
N LEU A 183 2.79 14.43 9.98
CA LEU A 183 3.99 15.11 10.45
C LEU A 183 3.97 16.56 9.98
N ARG A 184 4.07 17.47 10.96
CA ARG A 184 4.21 18.90 10.71
C ARG A 184 5.60 19.18 10.12
N VAL A 185 5.63 19.95 9.04
CA VAL A 185 6.85 20.52 8.47
C VAL A 185 6.77 22.04 8.59
N GLU A 186 7.85 22.66 9.05
CA GLU A 186 8.01 24.10 9.21
C GLU A 186 9.36 24.51 8.62
N ASN A 187 9.37 25.42 7.65
CA ASN A 187 10.59 25.86 6.94
C ASN A 187 11.44 24.71 6.39
N MET A 188 10.81 23.72 5.74
CA MET A 188 11.42 22.50 5.22
C MET A 188 12.05 21.60 6.29
N VAL A 189 11.76 21.84 7.58
CA VAL A 189 12.22 21.02 8.70
C VAL A 189 11.04 20.24 9.29
N PRO A 190 11.08 18.90 9.31
CA PRO A 190 10.11 18.09 10.02
C PRO A 190 10.16 18.38 11.53
N SER A 191 9.03 18.73 12.16
CA SER A 191 9.01 19.22 13.55
C SER A 191 8.32 18.29 14.54
N ARG A 192 7.04 17.96 14.34
CA ARG A 192 6.26 17.14 15.28
C ARG A 192 5.26 16.22 14.62
N ILE A 193 5.05 15.06 15.22
CA ILE A 193 3.92 14.18 14.89
C ILE A 193 2.65 14.81 15.46
N MET A 194 1.61 14.85 14.65
CA MET A 194 0.29 15.40 15.00
C MET A 194 -0.72 14.30 15.29
N GLU A 195 -0.83 13.34 14.36
CA GLU A 195 -1.79 12.22 14.45
C GLU A 195 -1.05 10.91 14.15
N LEU A 196 -1.54 9.81 14.72
CA LEU A 196 -0.96 8.47 14.55
C LEU A 196 -2.04 7.42 14.36
N ILE A 197 -1.77 6.45 13.47
CA ILE A 197 -2.55 5.22 13.32
C ILE A 197 -1.60 4.03 13.44
N SER A 198 -1.91 3.11 14.35
CA SER A 198 -1.15 1.86 14.53
C SER A 198 -1.37 0.91 13.36
N TYR A 199 -0.31 0.22 12.93
CA TYR A 199 -0.41 -0.78 11.86
C TYR A 199 -1.10 -2.09 12.30
N VAL A 200 -0.97 -2.47 13.57
CA VAL A 200 -1.42 -3.79 14.09
C VAL A 200 -2.95 -3.93 14.10
N GLY A 201 -3.68 -2.82 14.14
CA GLY A 201 -5.15 -2.80 14.27
C GLY A 201 -5.91 -2.42 13.00
N THR A 202 -5.29 -2.55 11.83
CA THR A 202 -5.88 -2.05 10.58
C THR A 202 -6.02 -3.14 9.51
N THR A 203 -7.11 -3.06 8.74
CA THR A 203 -7.38 -3.90 7.56
C THR A 203 -7.02 -3.19 6.25
N MET A 204 -6.65 -1.91 6.33
CA MET A 204 -6.33 -1.02 5.22
C MET A 204 -5.04 -0.27 5.51
N SER A 205 -4.41 0.28 4.47
CA SER A 205 -3.23 1.12 4.62
C SER A 205 -3.50 2.33 5.53
N PRO A 206 -2.82 2.45 6.69
CA PRO A 206 -2.94 3.62 7.56
C PRO A 206 -2.53 4.92 6.86
N GLY A 207 -1.49 4.88 6.01
CA GLY A 207 -1.07 6.04 5.23
C GLY A 207 -2.13 6.48 4.22
N TRP A 208 -2.86 5.54 3.62
CA TRP A 208 -3.96 5.86 2.71
C TRP A 208 -5.14 6.49 3.45
N LEU A 209 -5.47 5.97 4.65
CA LEU A 209 -6.50 6.58 5.50
C LEU A 209 -6.15 8.02 5.88
N LEU A 210 -4.89 8.29 6.23
CA LEU A 210 -4.41 9.64 6.52
C LEU A 210 -4.51 10.57 5.31
N LEU A 211 -4.12 10.12 4.11
CA LEU A 211 -4.28 10.91 2.89
C LEU A 211 -5.77 11.22 2.62
N ARG A 212 -6.63 10.20 2.66
CA ARG A 212 -8.07 10.33 2.44
C ARG A 212 -8.81 11.17 3.46
N SER A 213 -8.26 11.33 4.67
CA SER A 213 -8.86 12.19 5.70
C SER A 213 -8.85 13.68 5.32
N GLY A 214 -8.07 14.09 4.31
CA GLY A 214 -7.94 15.49 3.90
C GLY A 214 -7.09 16.34 4.85
N LEU A 215 -6.35 15.71 5.77
CA LEU A 215 -5.51 16.39 6.77
C LEU A 215 -4.08 16.67 6.28
N THR A 216 -3.73 16.23 5.07
CA THR A 216 -2.43 16.51 4.45
C THR A 216 -2.42 17.89 3.80
N SER A 217 -1.24 18.47 3.68
CA SER A 217 -1.00 19.71 2.92
C SER A 217 0.40 19.68 2.30
N VAL A 218 0.71 18.59 1.60
CA VAL A 218 2.00 18.36 0.94
C VAL A 218 2.28 19.45 -0.08
N SER A 219 1.26 19.87 -0.83
CA SER A 219 1.34 20.98 -1.79
C SER A 219 1.77 22.29 -1.11
N SER A 220 1.33 22.55 0.13
CA SER A 220 1.75 23.72 0.91
C SER A 220 3.20 23.62 1.36
N VAL A 221 3.68 22.42 1.69
CA VAL A 221 5.10 22.19 2.00
C VAL A 221 5.95 22.45 0.75
N LEU A 222 5.50 21.99 -0.41
CA LEU A 222 6.19 22.22 -1.68
C LEU A 222 6.32 23.71 -2.02
N LYS A 223 5.23 24.47 -1.85
CA LYS A 223 5.18 25.90 -2.23
C LYS A 223 5.80 26.83 -1.19
N ASN A 224 5.56 26.56 0.09
CA ASN A 224 5.81 27.51 1.18
C ASN A 224 6.78 26.95 2.24
N GLY A 225 7.28 25.73 2.05
CA GLY A 225 8.13 25.04 3.01
C GLY A 225 7.42 24.58 4.30
N SER A 226 6.10 24.79 4.41
CA SER A 226 5.37 24.50 5.64
C SER A 226 4.00 23.86 5.37
N GLY A 227 3.63 22.88 6.18
CA GLY A 227 2.41 22.09 5.96
C GLY A 227 2.45 20.76 6.71
N VAL A 228 1.75 19.76 6.19
CA VAL A 228 1.61 18.42 6.80
C VAL A 228 1.90 17.36 5.76
N ILE A 229 2.82 16.46 6.06
CA ILE A 229 3.14 15.28 5.25
C ILE A 229 2.77 13.99 5.99
N ILE A 230 2.69 12.89 5.26
CA ILE A 230 2.53 11.56 5.86
C ILE A 230 3.91 10.97 6.14
N SER A 231 4.10 10.35 7.30
CA SER A 231 5.29 9.61 7.65
C SER A 231 4.95 8.24 8.22
N ALA A 232 5.96 7.40 8.34
CA ALA A 232 5.88 6.07 8.89
C ALA A 232 6.99 5.90 9.92
N VAL A 233 6.62 5.35 11.07
CA VAL A 233 7.54 5.00 12.15
C VAL A 233 7.77 3.50 12.09
N ARG A 234 9.04 3.10 11.97
CA ARG A 234 9.47 1.71 12.16
C ARG A 234 10.29 1.60 13.43
N SER A 235 10.21 0.46 14.12
CA SER A 235 11.14 0.14 15.19
C SER A 235 12.11 -0.96 14.80
N PHE A 236 13.30 -0.95 15.38
CA PHE A 236 14.33 -1.97 15.17
C PHE A 236 15.22 -2.11 16.41
N SER A 237 16.14 -3.08 16.39
CA SER A 237 17.08 -3.29 17.50
C SER A 237 17.97 -2.06 17.71
N ARG A 238 18.05 -1.56 18.94
CA ARG A 238 18.92 -0.41 19.29
C ARG A 238 20.40 -0.65 19.00
N TYR A 239 20.81 -1.92 18.94
CA TYR A 239 22.20 -2.30 18.64
C TYR A 239 22.55 -2.22 17.15
N ALA A 240 21.57 -1.95 16.28
CA ALA A 240 21.78 -1.83 14.84
C ALA A 240 21.73 -0.38 14.33
N ILE A 241 21.76 0.62 15.21
CA ILE A 241 21.66 2.05 14.83
C ILE A 241 22.75 2.43 13.83
N ASP A 242 24.01 2.05 14.10
CA ASP A 242 25.12 2.40 13.20
C ASP A 242 25.00 1.73 11.83
N ILE A 243 24.46 0.50 11.78
CA ILE A 243 24.20 -0.20 10.53
C ILE A 243 23.05 0.49 9.77
N ALA A 244 21.99 0.89 10.48
CA ALA A 244 20.87 1.61 9.89
C ALA A 244 21.33 2.95 9.31
N LEU A 245 22.12 3.73 10.03
CA LEU A 245 22.67 5.01 9.57
C LEU A 245 23.49 4.85 8.29
N ARG A 246 24.42 3.88 8.24
CA ARG A 246 25.20 3.58 7.03
C ARG A 246 24.34 3.13 5.85
N THR A 247 23.28 2.36 6.12
CA THR A 247 22.33 1.91 5.09
C THR A 247 21.57 3.09 4.50
N VAL A 248 21.11 4.02 5.35
CA VAL A 248 20.43 5.25 4.93
C VAL A 248 21.37 6.16 4.14
N GLU A 249 22.62 6.32 4.58
CA GLU A 249 23.64 7.09 3.86
C GLU A 249 23.91 6.49 2.47
N THR A 250 24.04 5.16 2.38
CA THR A 250 24.18 4.45 1.10
C THR A 250 22.98 4.74 0.19
N ALA A 251 21.76 4.62 0.70
CA ALA A 251 20.55 4.92 -0.06
C ALA A 251 20.54 6.38 -0.55
N SER A 252 20.90 7.34 0.31
CA SER A 252 21.00 8.76 -0.01
C SER A 252 22.00 9.05 -1.13
N SER A 253 23.18 8.43 -1.08
CA SER A 253 24.19 8.54 -2.15
C SER A 253 23.74 8.00 -3.51
N ARG A 254 22.68 7.19 -3.52
CA ARG A 254 22.07 6.58 -4.71
C ARG A 254 20.77 7.26 -5.15
N GLY A 255 20.44 8.41 -4.58
CA GLY A 255 19.27 9.21 -4.96
C GLY A 255 17.98 8.85 -4.22
N PHE A 256 18.03 7.97 -3.21
CA PHE A 256 16.87 7.67 -2.37
C PHE A 256 16.81 8.63 -1.17
N ARG A 257 15.66 9.27 -0.99
CA ARG A 257 15.41 10.31 0.02
C ARG A 257 14.31 9.85 1.00
N GLY A 258 13.87 10.75 1.87
CA GLY A 258 12.69 10.53 2.69
C GLY A 258 12.96 9.90 4.07
N VAL A 259 14.17 9.49 4.43
CA VAL A 259 14.46 9.21 5.85
C VAL A 259 14.59 10.53 6.60
N LEU A 260 13.70 10.73 7.57
CA LEU A 260 13.61 11.97 8.34
C LEU A 260 14.48 11.92 9.60
N ALA A 261 14.57 10.74 10.24
CA ALA A 261 15.48 10.53 11.35
C ALA A 261 15.69 9.04 11.67
N VAL A 262 16.87 8.71 12.19
CA VAL A 262 17.12 7.49 12.96
C VAL A 262 17.31 7.91 14.43
N LEU A 263 16.53 7.30 15.32
CA LEU A 263 16.33 7.74 16.70
C LEU A 263 16.78 6.65 17.67
N HIS A 264 17.66 7.02 18.60
CA HIS A 264 17.97 6.20 19.77
C HIS A 264 16.72 6.08 20.67
N PRO A 265 16.53 4.99 21.45
CA PRO A 265 15.38 4.84 22.35
C PRO A 265 15.16 5.97 23.37
N SER A 266 16.20 6.76 23.67
CA SER A 266 16.16 7.93 24.56
C SER A 266 15.83 9.25 23.84
N ASP A 267 15.71 9.24 22.51
CA ASP A 267 15.42 10.44 21.72
C ASP A 267 13.92 10.77 21.78
N ARG A 268 13.61 12.05 21.98
CA ARG A 268 12.24 12.59 22.14
C ARG A 268 11.83 13.53 21.01
N ARG A 269 12.63 13.64 19.94
CA ARG A 269 12.23 14.38 18.74
C ARG A 269 10.88 13.87 18.24
N PHE A 270 10.15 14.75 17.56
CA PHE A 270 8.82 14.49 17.02
C PHE A 270 7.73 14.16 18.06
N SER A 271 7.94 14.56 19.32
CA SER A 271 7.03 14.26 20.43
C SER A 271 6.90 12.77 20.76
N LEU A 272 7.89 11.96 20.37
CA LEU A 272 7.87 10.52 20.66
C LEU A 272 8.22 10.24 22.13
N PRO A 273 7.58 9.22 22.75
CA PRO A 273 7.93 8.81 24.10
C PRO A 273 9.22 7.98 24.11
N PHE A 274 9.82 7.85 25.29
CA PHE A 274 10.87 6.86 25.51
C PHE A 274 10.42 5.46 25.11
N GLY A 275 11.35 4.66 24.63
CA GLY A 275 11.10 3.28 24.23
C GLY A 275 12.22 2.35 24.60
N LYS A 276 12.07 1.06 24.28
CA LYS A 276 13.14 0.05 24.39
C LYS A 276 13.88 -0.17 23.07
N ARG A 277 13.25 0.18 21.96
CA ARG A 277 13.70 -0.06 20.58
C ARG A 277 14.12 1.26 19.93
N ALA A 278 15.09 1.20 19.02
CA ALA A 278 15.39 2.34 18.15
C ALA A 278 14.25 2.54 17.15
N ARG A 279 14.13 3.75 16.61
CA ARG A 279 13.10 4.07 15.62
C ARG A 279 13.72 4.70 14.39
N ILE A 280 13.16 4.43 13.22
CA ILE A 280 13.43 5.20 12.01
C ILE A 280 12.11 5.82 11.56
N ILE A 281 12.14 7.13 11.30
CA ILE A 281 11.01 7.88 10.75
C ILE A 281 11.28 8.12 9.28
N ILE A 282 10.34 7.69 8.45
CA ILE A 282 10.45 7.69 7.00
C ILE A 282 9.24 8.43 6.45
N SER A 283 9.45 9.34 5.52
CA SER A 283 8.39 9.94 4.72
C SER A 283 7.62 8.85 3.97
N ALA A 284 6.29 8.94 3.91
CA ALA A 284 5.52 7.97 3.14
C ALA A 284 5.72 8.19 1.63
N GLY A 285 5.83 7.11 0.85
CA GLY A 285 5.85 7.20 -0.62
C GLY A 285 4.57 7.82 -1.19
N LEU A 286 3.47 7.75 -0.44
CA LEU A 286 2.19 8.40 -0.76
C LEU A 286 2.31 9.93 -0.87
N ASN A 287 3.30 10.57 -0.24
CA ASN A 287 3.50 12.01 -0.37
C ASN A 287 3.79 12.42 -1.83
N HIS A 288 4.30 11.51 -2.67
CA HIS A 288 4.51 11.78 -4.09
C HIS A 288 3.18 11.90 -4.86
N LEU A 289 2.11 11.26 -4.37
CA LEU A 289 0.77 11.28 -4.96
C LEU A 289 -0.18 12.25 -4.24
N ALA A 290 0.19 12.69 -3.04
CA ALA A 290 -0.67 13.50 -2.18
C ALA A 290 -1.10 14.84 -2.81
N PRO A 291 -0.21 15.61 -3.49
CA PRO A 291 -0.64 16.84 -4.16
C PRO A 291 -1.75 16.65 -5.20
N ILE A 292 -1.72 15.54 -5.94
CA ILE A 292 -2.77 15.20 -6.93
C ILE A 292 -4.11 15.00 -6.20
N HIS A 293 -4.12 14.26 -5.08
CA HIS A 293 -5.31 14.05 -4.26
C HIS A 293 -5.80 15.37 -3.61
N GLU A 294 -4.89 16.22 -3.14
CA GLU A 294 -5.20 17.53 -2.54
C GLU A 294 -5.87 18.50 -3.53
N MET A 295 -5.67 18.32 -4.84
CA MET A 295 -6.37 19.05 -5.90
C MET A 295 -7.79 18.54 -6.16
N GLY A 296 -8.24 17.49 -5.47
CA GLY A 296 -9.56 16.90 -5.65
C GLY A 296 -9.66 15.93 -6.84
N ILE A 297 -8.52 15.50 -7.40
CA ILE A 297 -8.50 14.44 -8.43
C ILE A 297 -8.76 13.10 -7.75
N ASP A 298 -9.84 12.44 -8.17
CA ASP A 298 -10.21 11.13 -7.66
C ASP A 298 -9.20 10.06 -8.12
N MET A 299 -8.82 9.20 -7.19
CA MET A 299 -7.84 8.15 -7.44
C MET A 299 -8.09 6.92 -6.59
N GLU A 300 -8.03 5.75 -7.22
CA GLU A 300 -7.92 4.48 -6.51
C GLU A 300 -6.43 4.22 -6.23
N ILE A 301 -6.00 4.24 -4.96
CA ILE A 301 -4.62 3.89 -4.60
C ILE A 301 -4.53 2.46 -4.07
N ARG A 302 -3.69 1.68 -4.73
CA ARG A 302 -3.24 0.35 -4.32
C ARG A 302 -1.85 0.46 -3.67
N VAL A 303 -1.85 0.59 -2.35
CA VAL A 303 -0.62 0.70 -1.55
C VAL A 303 0.00 -0.67 -1.34
N ASN A 304 1.27 -0.84 -1.72
CA ASN A 304 2.03 -2.07 -1.49
C ASN A 304 1.39 -3.33 -2.14
N GLU A 305 0.58 -3.18 -3.18
CA GLU A 305 -0.02 -4.34 -3.87
C GLU A 305 0.81 -4.85 -5.05
N VAL A 306 1.77 -4.03 -5.52
CA VAL A 306 2.51 -4.28 -6.75
C VAL A 306 4.00 -4.04 -6.53
N LEU A 307 4.81 -4.97 -7.04
CA LEU A 307 6.27 -4.85 -7.09
C LEU A 307 6.67 -4.58 -8.55
N ILE A 308 7.46 -3.54 -8.79
CA ILE A 308 7.84 -3.13 -10.15
C ILE A 308 9.35 -3.11 -10.27
N GLU A 309 9.89 -3.60 -11.39
CA GLU A 309 11.31 -3.49 -11.73
C GLU A 309 11.77 -2.04 -11.66
N PHE A 310 12.81 -1.76 -10.86
CA PHE A 310 13.31 -0.40 -10.65
C PHE A 310 13.70 0.29 -11.97
N SER A 311 14.17 -0.47 -12.97
CA SER A 311 14.56 0.07 -14.27
C SER A 311 13.41 0.71 -15.08
N LYS A 312 12.15 0.40 -14.73
CA LYS A 312 10.96 0.99 -15.34
C LYS A 312 10.67 2.40 -14.83
N PHE A 313 11.20 2.79 -13.67
CA PHE A 313 11.01 4.13 -13.13
C PHE A 313 11.89 5.12 -13.87
N LYS A 314 11.29 6.24 -14.29
CA LYS A 314 11.95 7.31 -15.01
C LYS A 314 11.70 8.65 -14.30
N PRO A 315 12.68 9.56 -14.25
CA PRO A 315 12.41 10.92 -13.83
C PRO A 315 11.31 11.52 -14.71
N ILE A 316 10.39 12.26 -14.10
CA ILE A 316 9.27 12.89 -14.81
C ILE A 316 9.77 13.81 -15.95
N SER A 317 10.90 14.48 -15.75
CA SER A 317 11.60 15.32 -16.74
C SER A 317 12.03 14.58 -18.03
N THR A 318 12.06 13.24 -18.02
CA THR A 318 12.43 12.41 -19.17
C THR A 318 11.24 11.83 -19.93
N ILE A 319 10.02 12.08 -19.44
CA ILE A 319 8.77 11.58 -20.02
C ILE A 319 8.29 12.64 -21.01
N LYS A 320 8.07 12.21 -22.26
CA LYS A 320 7.64 13.04 -23.38
C LYS A 320 6.15 12.89 -23.62
#